data_AF-A0A954UM75-F1
#
_entry.id   AF-A0A954UM75-F1
#
_cell.length_a   1.000
_cell.length_b   1.000
_cell.length_c   1.000
_cell.angle_alpha   90.00
_cell.angle_beta   90.00
_cell.angle_gamma   90.00
#
_symmetry.space_group_name_H-M   'P 1'
#
loop_
_entity.id
_entity.type
_entity.pdbx_description
1 polymer ?
#
loop_
_entity_poly.entity_id
_entity_poly.type
_entity_poly.pdbx_seq_one_letter_code
_entity_poly.pdbx_strand_id
1 'polypeptide(L)'
;MPIEHSETRTLSEGDVEFAAVNFTGQLDSGETISAVSVSEVDSSHDAVSGGDLTISSATANDATLVIEGETVAIGKAAQWTVSGQLNDGGPNSDGTYRCKVTVTTSASRTKVRVYRFKAE
;
A
#
# COMPACT_ATOMS: atom_id res chain seq x y z
N MET A 1 -11.40 0.17 -11.66
CA MET A 1 -10.24 -0.75 -11.55
C MET A 1 -9.21 -0.10 -10.63
N PRO A 2 -8.54 -0.86 -9.74
CA PRO A 2 -7.46 -0.35 -8.90
C PRO A 2 -6.32 0.24 -9.73
N ILE A 3 -5.68 1.31 -9.25
CA ILE A 3 -4.47 1.84 -9.89
C ILE A 3 -3.26 1.15 -9.26
N GLU A 4 -2.48 0.46 -10.08
CA GLU A 4 -1.25 -0.17 -9.62
C GLU A 4 -0.10 0.84 -9.56
N HIS A 5 0.64 0.78 -8.47
CA HIS A 5 1.87 1.51 -8.28
C HIS A 5 2.93 0.95 -9.21
N SER A 6 3.60 1.82 -9.96
CA SER A 6 4.63 1.41 -10.92
C SER A 6 5.93 0.97 -10.25
N GLU A 7 6.24 1.55 -9.08
CA GLU A 7 7.44 1.19 -8.33
C GLU A 7 7.23 -0.11 -7.56
N THR A 8 8.21 -1.01 -7.67
CA THR A 8 8.26 -2.27 -6.91
C THR A 8 9.40 -2.17 -5.91
N ARG A 9 9.09 -2.30 -4.62
CA ARG A 9 10.11 -2.31 -3.57
C ARG A 9 10.61 -3.71 -3.28
N THR A 10 11.87 -3.85 -2.90
CA THR A 10 12.40 -5.11 -2.40
C THR A 10 12.10 -5.23 -0.90
N LEU A 11 11.76 -6.43 -0.45
CA LEU A 11 11.52 -6.79 0.94
C LEU A 11 12.32 -8.07 1.20
N SER A 12 13.06 -8.12 2.31
CA SER A 12 13.79 -9.33 2.72
C SER A 12 12.94 -10.17 3.68
N GLU A 13 13.16 -11.49 3.72
CA GLU A 13 12.48 -12.35 4.68
C GLU A 13 12.76 -11.90 6.12
N GLY A 14 11.69 -11.72 6.91
CA GLY A 14 11.78 -11.32 8.32
C GLY A 14 12.00 -9.82 8.56
N ASP A 15 12.27 -9.02 7.51
CA ASP A 15 12.36 -7.57 7.63
C ASP A 15 10.97 -6.93 7.76
N VAL A 16 10.95 -5.77 8.44
CA VAL A 16 9.78 -4.90 8.52
C VAL A 16 10.06 -3.66 7.69
N GLU A 17 9.31 -3.50 6.60
CA GLU A 17 9.41 -2.34 5.71
C GLU A 17 8.28 -1.35 5.99
N PHE A 18 8.64 -0.07 5.93
CA PHE A 18 7.69 1.02 5.96
C PHE A 18 7.29 1.41 4.54
N ALA A 19 6.01 1.24 4.22
CA ALA A 19 5.46 1.60 2.93
C ALA A 19 4.47 2.76 3.05
N ALA A 20 4.47 3.62 2.03
CA ALA A 20 3.56 4.75 1.95
C ALA A 20 3.14 5.00 0.50
N VAL A 21 1.90 5.47 0.30
CA VAL A 21 1.38 5.78 -1.03
C VAL A 21 0.61 7.10 -1.03
N ASN A 22 0.93 7.95 -2.01
CA ASN A 22 0.36 9.29 -2.18
C ASN A 22 -1.05 9.22 -2.84
N PHE A 23 -2.07 9.80 -2.21
CA PHE A 23 -3.42 9.94 -2.79
C PHE A 23 -3.76 11.35 -3.25
N THR A 24 -2.84 12.33 -3.16
CA THR A 24 -3.11 13.76 -3.41
C THR A 24 -3.86 14.02 -4.72
N GLY A 25 -3.45 13.40 -5.83
CA GLY A 25 -4.12 13.56 -7.14
C GLY A 25 -5.50 12.91 -7.27
N GLN A 26 -5.95 12.15 -6.27
CA GLN A 26 -7.25 11.47 -6.23
C GLN A 26 -8.23 12.09 -5.23
N LEU A 27 -7.76 13.04 -4.42
CA LEU A 27 -8.52 13.74 -3.40
C LEU A 27 -8.92 15.12 -3.90
N ASP A 28 -10.11 15.56 -3.54
CA ASP A 28 -10.54 16.93 -3.83
C ASP A 28 -9.79 17.92 -2.92
N SER A 29 -9.87 19.22 -3.26
CA SER A 29 -9.30 20.28 -2.42
C SER A 29 -9.86 20.22 -1.00
N GLY A 30 -8.97 20.22 0.00
CA GLY A 30 -9.33 20.11 1.42
C GLY A 30 -9.73 18.71 1.91
N GLU A 31 -9.89 17.71 1.03
CA GLU A 31 -10.27 16.35 1.44
C GLU A 31 -9.08 15.58 2.04
N THR A 32 -9.30 14.81 3.10
CA THR A 32 -8.27 13.99 3.75
C THR A 32 -8.66 12.52 3.77
N ILE A 33 -7.70 11.64 4.06
CA ILE A 33 -7.95 10.23 4.37
C ILE A 33 -8.46 10.14 5.82
N SER A 34 -9.56 9.43 6.02
CA SER A 34 -10.19 9.20 7.33
C SER A 34 -10.00 7.77 7.85
N ALA A 35 -9.80 6.80 6.96
CA ALA A 35 -9.48 5.41 7.33
C ALA A 35 -8.62 4.76 6.25
N VAL A 36 -7.77 3.81 6.66
CA VAL A 36 -6.90 3.03 5.79
C VAL A 36 -7.08 1.54 6.10
N SER A 37 -7.16 0.74 5.06
CA SER A 37 -7.12 -0.72 5.14
C SER A 37 -6.18 -1.25 4.05
N VAL A 38 -5.36 -2.23 4.41
CA VAL A 38 -4.38 -2.82 3.51
C VAL A 38 -4.49 -4.34 3.62
N SER A 39 -4.56 -5.02 2.48
CA SER A 39 -4.64 -6.48 2.41
C SER A 39 -3.75 -7.02 1.31
N GLU A 40 -3.17 -8.20 1.52
CA GLU A 40 -2.50 -8.93 0.46
C GLU A 40 -3.52 -9.39 -0.59
N VAL A 41 -3.15 -9.25 -1.87
CA VAL A 41 -3.99 -9.65 -3.00
C VAL A 41 -3.17 -10.35 -4.09
N ASP A 42 -3.86 -11.15 -4.90
CA ASP A 42 -3.30 -11.81 -6.06
C ASP A 42 -3.29 -10.90 -7.31
N SER A 43 -3.00 -11.51 -8.46
CA SER A 43 -2.91 -10.81 -9.75
C SER A 43 -4.23 -10.32 -10.33
N SER A 44 -5.34 -10.84 -9.81
CA SER A 44 -6.69 -10.39 -10.13
C SER A 44 -7.22 -9.38 -9.11
N HIS A 45 -6.38 -8.99 -8.14
CA HIS A 45 -6.72 -8.13 -7.00
C HIS A 45 -7.72 -8.75 -6.02
N ASP A 46 -7.77 -10.08 -5.98
CA ASP A 46 -8.56 -10.87 -5.03
C ASP A 46 -7.74 -11.18 -3.77
N ALA A 47 -8.40 -11.35 -2.63
CA ALA A 47 -7.73 -11.59 -1.36
C ALA A 47 -7.00 -12.94 -1.36
N VAL A 48 -5.74 -12.95 -0.90
CA VAL A 48 -4.96 -14.18 -0.72
C VAL A 48 -5.34 -14.82 0.62
N SER A 49 -5.74 -16.10 0.59
CA SER A 49 -6.02 -16.85 1.82
C SER A 49 -4.72 -17.43 2.40
N GLY A 50 -4.42 -17.10 3.66
CA GLY A 50 -3.23 -17.58 4.36
C GLY A 50 -1.95 -16.80 4.03
N GLY A 51 -2.11 -15.55 3.57
CA GLY A 51 -1.08 -14.68 3.00
C GLY A 51 0.32 -14.76 3.59
N ASP A 52 1.30 -14.62 2.71
CA ASP A 52 2.72 -14.61 3.00
C ASP A 52 3.15 -13.29 3.67
N LEU A 53 2.37 -12.21 3.45
CA LEU A 53 2.60 -10.89 4.03
C LEU A 53 1.79 -10.65 5.30
N THR A 54 2.48 -10.23 6.35
CA THR A 54 1.92 -9.63 7.56
C THR A 54 1.89 -8.11 7.43
N ILE A 55 0.67 -7.56 7.42
CA ILE A 55 0.40 -6.12 7.29
C ILE A 55 -0.07 -5.56 8.63
N SER A 56 0.49 -4.42 9.04
CA SER A 56 0.19 -3.78 10.33
C SER A 56 0.24 -2.25 10.23
N SER A 57 -0.25 -1.57 11.27
CA SER A 57 -0.15 -0.11 11.44
C SER A 57 -0.68 0.73 10.26
N ALA A 58 -1.72 0.25 9.57
CA ALA A 58 -2.31 0.95 8.44
C ALA A 58 -3.04 2.23 8.88
N THR A 59 -2.50 3.40 8.51
CA THR A 59 -3.04 4.71 8.91
C THR A 59 -2.84 5.78 7.83
N ALA A 60 -3.55 6.90 7.95
CA ALA A 60 -3.21 8.11 7.21
C ALA A 60 -1.95 8.76 7.82
N ASN A 61 -1.17 9.46 7.00
CA ASN A 61 0.01 10.16 7.47
C ASN A 61 -0.34 11.34 8.40
N ASP A 62 0.33 11.38 9.55
CA ASP A 62 0.21 12.42 10.58
C ASP A 62 1.28 13.52 10.46
N ALA A 63 2.31 13.29 9.64
CA ALA A 63 3.35 14.23 9.28
C ALA A 63 3.46 14.38 7.76
N THR A 64 4.02 15.52 7.31
CA THR A 64 4.41 15.70 5.90
C THR A 64 5.43 14.64 5.51
N LEU A 65 5.23 13.99 4.37
CA LEU A 65 6.12 12.96 3.84
C LEU A 65 6.78 13.40 2.54
N VAL A 66 7.90 12.78 2.20
CA VAL A 66 8.43 12.78 0.85
C VAL A 66 8.23 11.38 0.27
N ILE A 67 7.38 11.25 -0.74
CA ILE A 67 7.09 9.98 -1.42
C ILE A 67 7.48 10.17 -2.89
N GLU A 68 8.39 9.33 -3.40
CA GLU A 68 8.87 9.41 -4.80
C GLU A 68 9.41 10.80 -5.18
N GLY A 69 9.99 11.52 -4.21
CA GLY A 69 10.51 12.89 -4.40
C GLY A 69 9.44 14.00 -4.31
N GLU A 70 8.16 13.65 -4.17
CA GLU A 70 7.08 14.62 -3.98
C GLU A 70 6.79 14.86 -2.49
N THR A 71 6.63 16.13 -2.12
CA THR A 71 6.17 16.49 -0.77
C THR A 71 4.66 16.26 -0.66
N VAL A 72 4.26 15.36 0.22
CA VAL A 72 2.87 14.98 0.47
C VAL A 72 2.42 15.56 1.81
N ALA A 73 1.39 16.40 1.77
CA ALA A 73 0.82 17.02 2.96
C ALA A 73 0.19 15.99 3.93
N ILE A 74 -0.01 16.41 5.17
CA ILE A 74 -0.67 15.60 6.22
C ILE A 74 -2.07 15.14 5.76
N GLY A 75 -2.42 13.89 6.05
CA GLY A 75 -3.71 13.29 5.73
C GLY A 75 -3.94 12.98 4.24
N LYS A 76 -2.89 12.99 3.41
CA LYS A 76 -2.97 12.75 1.95
C LYS A 76 -2.30 11.46 1.50
N ALA A 77 -1.56 10.78 2.36
CA ALA A 77 -0.95 9.48 2.11
C ALA A 77 -1.48 8.42 3.07
N ALA A 78 -1.57 7.18 2.59
CA ALA A 78 -1.70 6.03 3.46
C ALA A 78 -0.30 5.47 3.75
N GLN A 79 -0.09 5.03 4.99
CA GLN A 79 1.13 4.43 5.49
C GLN A 79 0.80 3.09 6.14
N TRP A 80 1.69 2.12 6.04
CA TRP A 80 1.59 0.84 6.73
C TRP A 80 2.97 0.21 6.89
N THR A 81 3.06 -0.76 7.78
CA THR A 81 4.23 -1.64 7.90
C THR A 81 3.90 -3.00 7.32
N VAL A 82 4.84 -3.56 6.57
CA VAL A 82 4.73 -4.88 5.96
C VAL A 82 5.95 -5.72 6.32
N SER A 83 5.72 -7.00 6.59
CA SER A 83 6.73 -8.02 6.85
C SER A 83 6.20 -9.35 6.34
N GLY A 84 6.98 -10.43 6.33
CA GLY A 84 6.43 -11.72 5.94
C GLY A 84 7.45 -12.80 5.64
N GLN A 85 6.93 -14.00 5.39
CA GLN A 85 7.71 -15.08 4.81
C GLN A 85 7.73 -14.86 3.30
N LEU A 86 8.88 -14.42 2.79
CA LEU A 86 9.04 -14.16 1.37
C LEU A 86 9.64 -15.40 0.74
N ASN A 87 8.81 -16.11 0.00
CA ASN A 87 9.25 -17.20 -0.85
C ASN A 87 9.76 -16.61 -2.16
N ASP A 88 10.89 -17.11 -2.63
CA ASP A 88 11.47 -16.72 -3.91
C ASP A 88 10.47 -17.05 -5.04
N GLY A 89 9.83 -16.03 -5.59
CA GLY A 89 8.78 -16.14 -6.61
C GLY A 89 7.42 -15.53 -6.28
N GLY A 90 7.11 -15.19 -5.02
CA GLY A 90 5.82 -14.60 -4.61
C GLY A 90 4.56 -15.40 -5.03
N PRO A 91 3.35 -14.95 -4.63
CA PRO A 91 2.10 -15.60 -5.03
C PRO A 91 1.67 -15.21 -6.46
N ASN A 92 2.29 -14.19 -7.06
CA ASN A 92 1.95 -13.71 -8.39
C ASN A 92 2.88 -14.30 -9.46
N SER A 93 2.34 -14.51 -10.66
CA SER A 93 3.08 -15.08 -11.79
C SER A 93 4.31 -14.29 -12.24
N ASP A 94 4.47 -13.04 -11.79
CA ASP A 94 5.58 -12.15 -12.11
C ASP A 94 6.65 -12.07 -11.02
N GLY A 95 6.61 -12.94 -10.01
CA GLY A 95 7.62 -12.95 -8.96
C GLY A 95 7.34 -11.97 -7.81
N THR A 96 6.14 -11.36 -7.76
CA THR A 96 5.86 -10.23 -6.86
C THR A 96 4.80 -10.55 -5.80
N TYR A 97 4.81 -9.76 -4.74
CA TYR A 97 3.73 -9.64 -3.78
C TYR A 97 2.95 -8.35 -4.03
N ARG A 98 1.65 -8.35 -3.74
CA ARG A 98 0.78 -7.19 -3.95
C ARG A 98 -0.04 -6.88 -2.72
N CYS A 99 -0.07 -5.61 -2.33
CA CYS A 99 -0.94 -5.09 -1.28
C CYS A 99 -1.96 -4.13 -1.87
N LYS A 100 -3.24 -4.42 -1.69
CA LYS A 100 -4.33 -3.51 -2.02
C LYS A 100 -4.54 -2.54 -0.87
N VAL A 101 -4.23 -1.27 -1.11
CA VAL A 101 -4.43 -0.15 -0.19
C VAL A 101 -5.78 0.49 -0.51
N THR A 102 -6.73 0.35 0.41
CA THR A 102 -8.06 0.95 0.32
C THR A 102 -8.19 2.03 1.38
N VAL A 103 -8.51 3.26 0.93
CA VAL A 103 -8.70 4.40 1.83
C VAL A 103 -10.14 4.90 1.76
N THR A 104 -10.69 5.24 2.91
CA THR A 104 -11.92 6.04 3.02
C THR A 104 -11.53 7.48 3.25
N THR A 105 -12.20 8.41 2.58
CA THR A 105 -11.91 9.83 2.69
C THR A 105 -12.85 10.55 3.65
N SER A 106 -12.53 11.79 4.02
CA SER A 106 -13.42 12.65 4.82
C SER A 106 -14.75 12.98 4.10
N ALA A 107 -14.81 12.83 2.77
CA ALA A 107 -16.05 12.89 2.00
C ALA A 107 -16.78 11.54 1.88
N SER A 108 -16.38 10.52 2.66
CA SER A 108 -16.95 9.16 2.64
C SER A 108 -16.83 8.45 1.28
N ARG A 109 -15.82 8.80 0.49
CA ARG A 109 -15.50 8.10 -0.76
C ARG A 109 -14.43 7.06 -0.53
N THR A 110 -14.44 6.01 -1.34
CA THR A 110 -13.40 4.97 -1.34
C THR A 110 -12.45 5.19 -2.50
N LYS A 111 -11.14 5.14 -2.22
CA LYS A 111 -10.08 5.15 -3.23
C LYS A 111 -9.19 3.92 -3.03
N VAL A 112 -8.64 3.39 -4.11
CA VAL A 112 -7.88 2.13 -4.09
C VAL A 112 -6.60 2.28 -4.90
N ARG A 113 -5.48 1.85 -4.33
CA ARG A 113 -4.21 1.64 -5.02
C ARG A 113 -3.67 0.24 -4.72
N VAL A 114 -2.85 -0.30 -5.61
CA VAL A 114 -2.16 -1.58 -5.39
C VAL A 114 -0.67 -1.31 -5.35
N TYR A 115 -0.01 -1.72 -4.28
CA TYR A 115 1.42 -1.58 -4.06
C TYR A 115 2.12 -2.91 -4.31
N ARG A 116 3.33 -2.90 -4.88
CA ARG A 116 4.06 -4.10 -5.28
C ARG A 116 5.36 -4.26 -4.50
N PHE A 117 5.65 -5.49 -4.07
CA PHE A 117 6.91 -5.88 -3.44
C PHE A 117 7.56 -7.05 -4.19
N LYS A 118 8.88 -7.17 -4.11
CA LYS A 118 9.66 -8.34 -4.53
C LYS A 118 10.42 -8.89 -3.33
N ALA A 119 10.60 -10.20 -3.28
CA ALA A 119 11.52 -10.82 -2.34
C ALA A 119 12.97 -10.45 -2.70
N GLU A 120 13.81 -10.23 -1.69
CA GLU A 120 15.28 -10.21 -1.78
C GLU A 120 15.88 -11.56 -1.42
#